data_AF-A0A844FLC9-F1
#
_entry.id   AF-A0A844FLC9-F1
#
_cell.length_a   1.000
_cell.length_b   1.000
_cell.length_c   1.000
_cell.angle_alpha   90.00
_cell.angle_beta   90.00
_cell.angle_gamma   90.00
#
_symmetry.space_group_name_H-M   'P 1'
#
loop_
_entity.id
_entity.type
_entity.pdbx_description
1 polymer ?
#
loop_
_entity_poly.entity_id
_entity_poly.type
_entity_poly.pdbx_seq_one_letter_code
_entity_poly.pdbx_strand_id
1 'polypeptide(L)'
;MAKKIYISTDLEGCSGVTSWPETHYGEKGYDLAVAEMTRETIAAIEACQAAGYEVTVKDGHEDGMNLDPATLPRGIELIRGWDSSPAEMMAGIDGSYDFAIHIGYHSPAGSSETPLDHTVEHGWYSWVKLNGELASEYSFNYLCAADCGVPSIFLSGDAGMCKRAELISPGIVTFATKKGVGSATWNKHPEDVYDGIKKGIKRALLKPAKLGPLPESYTVEFCFASAGRARAAAFYPGAEAVDERIVRYQTDRIQDLLVAKMFMTEI
;
A
#
# COMPACT_ATOMS: atom_id res chain seq x y z
N MET A 1 24.25 14.45 -2.37
CA MET A 1 22.81 14.78 -2.44
C MET A 1 22.22 14.48 -1.07
N ALA A 2 21.18 15.20 -0.65
CA ALA A 2 20.47 14.87 0.58
C ALA A 2 19.85 13.47 0.45
N LYS A 3 19.84 12.69 1.54
CA LYS A 3 19.27 11.35 1.55
C LYS A 3 17.77 11.44 1.81
N LYS A 4 16.94 10.84 0.98
CA LYS A 4 15.48 10.99 1.00
C LYS A 4 14.77 9.65 1.12
N ILE A 5 13.76 9.58 1.98
CA ILE A 5 12.86 8.43 2.10
C ILE A 5 11.43 8.89 1.84
N TYR A 6 10.73 8.13 1.00
CA TYR A 6 9.30 8.26 0.78
C TYR A 6 8.55 7.24 1.65
N ILE A 7 7.55 7.69 2.40
CA ILE A 7 6.68 6.83 3.22
C ILE A 7 5.26 6.91 2.65
N SER A 8 4.75 5.79 2.16
CA SER A 8 3.32 5.62 1.85
C SER A 8 2.63 4.97 3.04
N THR A 9 1.51 5.53 3.47
CA THR A 9 0.79 5.07 4.67
C THR A 9 -0.64 4.70 4.35
N ASP A 10 -1.12 3.66 5.01
CA ASP A 10 -2.45 3.12 4.87
C ASP A 10 -2.99 2.68 6.24
N LEU A 11 -4.30 2.40 6.37
CA LEU A 11 -4.97 2.24 7.67
C LEU A 11 -5.30 0.78 8.01
N GLU A 12 -5.78 0.01 7.05
CA GLU A 12 -6.36 -1.33 7.21
C GLU A 12 -5.36 -2.32 7.77
N GLY A 13 -4.06 -2.09 7.63
CA GLY A 13 -2.98 -2.93 8.16
C GLY A 13 -2.46 -2.52 9.53
N CYS A 14 -2.86 -1.37 10.08
CA CYS A 14 -2.42 -0.92 11.40
C CYS A 14 -2.95 -1.82 12.54
N SER A 15 -2.24 -1.84 13.66
CA SER A 15 -2.62 -2.62 14.84
C SER A 15 -3.98 -2.19 15.38
N GLY A 16 -4.80 -3.14 15.83
CA GLY A 16 -6.10 -2.87 16.45
C GLY A 16 -7.23 -2.63 15.46
N VAL A 17 -6.96 -2.15 14.25
CA VAL A 17 -7.96 -1.95 13.19
C VAL A 17 -8.52 -3.30 12.73
N THR A 18 -9.83 -3.52 12.76
CA THR A 18 -10.40 -4.86 12.56
C THR A 18 -11.59 -4.88 11.62
N SER A 19 -12.36 -3.79 11.56
CA SER A 19 -13.64 -3.73 10.88
C SER A 19 -13.77 -2.49 10.01
N TRP A 20 -14.56 -2.60 8.93
CA TRP A 20 -14.77 -1.50 7.98
C TRP A 20 -15.21 -0.16 8.61
N PRO A 21 -16.06 -0.13 9.66
CA PRO A 21 -16.38 1.14 10.32
C PRO A 21 -15.18 1.85 10.97
N GLU A 22 -14.10 1.13 11.25
CA GLU A 22 -12.86 1.73 11.75
C GLU A 22 -12.02 2.33 10.61
N THR A 23 -12.37 2.08 9.35
CA THR A 23 -11.66 2.59 8.17
C THR A 23 -12.46 3.56 7.32
N HIS A 24 -13.68 3.91 7.74
CA HIS A 24 -14.51 4.91 7.07
C HIS A 24 -14.70 6.17 7.93
N TYR A 25 -14.44 7.34 7.37
CA TYR A 25 -14.56 8.60 8.09
C TYR A 25 -15.99 8.80 8.65
N GLY A 26 -16.06 9.29 9.88
CA GLY A 26 -17.33 9.50 10.58
C GLY A 26 -18.01 8.23 11.11
N GLU A 27 -17.42 7.05 10.89
CA GLU A 27 -17.91 5.79 11.45
C GLU A 27 -17.26 5.43 12.79
N LYS A 28 -17.79 4.37 13.41
CA LYS A 28 -17.42 3.97 14.77
C LYS A 28 -15.99 3.43 14.80
N GLY A 29 -15.13 4.12 15.54
CA GLY A 29 -13.77 3.68 15.82
C GLY A 29 -12.73 4.27 14.87
N TYR A 30 -13.16 4.99 13.84
CA TYR A 30 -12.30 5.65 12.86
C TYR A 30 -11.22 6.53 13.49
N ASP A 31 -11.60 7.46 14.37
CA ASP A 31 -10.65 8.37 15.00
C ASP A 31 -9.57 7.65 15.83
N LEU A 32 -9.93 6.51 16.43
CA LEU A 32 -8.98 5.68 17.18
C LEU A 32 -8.00 4.98 16.23
N ALA A 33 -8.49 4.48 15.09
CA ALA A 33 -7.70 3.86 14.06
C ALA A 33 -6.73 4.87 13.41
N VAL A 34 -7.21 6.06 13.04
CA VAL A 34 -6.38 7.14 12.49
C VAL A 34 -5.31 7.60 13.48
N ALA A 35 -5.66 7.70 14.77
CA ALA A 35 -4.67 8.00 15.81
C ALA A 35 -3.58 6.91 15.91
N GLU A 36 -3.94 5.64 15.68
CA GLU A 36 -2.98 4.54 15.65
C GLU A 36 -2.09 4.58 14.40
N MET A 37 -2.66 4.72 13.20
CA MET A 37 -1.93 4.93 11.95
C MET A 37 -0.95 6.09 12.05
N THR A 38 -1.38 7.19 12.68
CA THR A 38 -0.52 8.35 12.94
C THR A 38 0.66 7.98 13.84
N ARG A 39 0.46 7.23 14.92
CA ARG A 39 1.55 6.80 15.82
C ARG A 39 2.50 5.81 15.16
N GLU A 40 2.00 4.85 14.38
CA GLU A 40 2.84 3.95 13.58
C GLU A 40 3.69 4.72 12.57
N THR A 41 3.10 5.72 11.91
CA THR A 41 3.77 6.61 10.95
C THR A 41 4.84 7.47 11.64
N ILE A 42 4.55 8.05 12.81
CA ILE A 42 5.53 8.79 13.62
C ILE A 42 6.72 7.89 13.96
N ALA A 43 6.48 6.64 14.37
CA ALA A 43 7.56 5.70 14.67
C ALA A 43 8.47 5.44 13.45
N ALA A 44 7.90 5.40 12.25
CA ALA A 44 8.65 5.27 11.01
C ALA A 44 9.47 6.53 10.69
N ILE A 45 8.85 7.72 10.77
CA ILE A 45 9.51 9.01 10.54
C ILE A 45 10.71 9.18 11.48
N GLU A 46 10.52 8.94 12.77
CA GLU A 46 11.58 9.08 13.78
C GLU A 46 12.77 8.17 13.49
N ALA A 47 12.52 6.93 13.05
CA ALA A 47 13.58 5.98 12.68
C ALA A 47 14.39 6.46 11.46
N CYS A 48 13.70 7.00 10.45
CA CYS A 48 14.33 7.57 9.25
C CYS A 48 15.14 8.83 9.58
N GLN A 49 14.57 9.77 10.32
CA GLN A 49 15.25 11.01 10.72
C GLN A 49 16.46 10.74 11.63
N ALA A 50 16.37 9.76 12.54
CA ALA A 50 17.50 9.34 13.37
C ALA A 50 18.66 8.76 12.54
N ALA A 51 18.38 8.24 11.33
CA ALA A 51 19.39 7.80 10.37
C ALA A 51 19.87 8.91 9.41
N GLY A 52 19.38 10.14 9.57
CA GLY A 52 19.79 11.32 8.82
C GLY A 52 19.11 11.48 7.46
N TYR A 53 17.91 10.93 7.29
CA TYR A 53 17.11 11.08 6.07
C TYR A 53 16.10 12.22 6.17
N GLU A 54 15.93 12.96 5.07
CA GLU A 54 14.75 13.77 4.81
C GLU A 54 13.57 12.84 4.47
N VAL A 55 12.37 13.18 4.94
CA VAL A 55 11.21 12.29 4.86
C VAL A 55 10.03 13.02 4.22
N THR A 56 9.44 12.37 3.22
CA THR A 56 8.13 12.72 2.66
C THR A 56 7.15 11.63 3.02
N VAL A 57 5.95 12.00 3.45
CA VAL A 57 4.87 11.08 3.80
C VAL A 57 3.67 11.33 2.90
N LYS A 58 3.10 10.29 2.32
CA LYS A 58 1.82 10.31 1.60
C LYS A 58 0.81 9.48 2.37
N ASP A 59 -0.27 10.15 2.76
CA ASP A 59 -1.46 9.50 3.28
C ASP A 59 -2.23 8.87 2.12
N GLY A 60 -2.31 7.55 2.08
CA GLY A 60 -2.93 6.78 1.01
C GLY A 60 -4.29 6.17 1.36
N HIS A 61 -4.84 6.46 2.54
CA HIS A 61 -6.11 5.87 2.96
C HIS A 61 -7.29 6.75 2.55
N GLU A 62 -8.37 6.16 2.00
CA GLU A 62 -9.64 6.84 1.72
C GLU A 62 -9.49 8.18 0.94
N ASP A 63 -9.72 9.34 1.56
CA ASP A 63 -9.56 10.66 0.91
C ASP A 63 -8.12 11.18 0.91
N GLY A 64 -7.19 10.43 1.51
CA GLY A 64 -5.78 10.77 1.68
C GLY A 64 -5.55 11.94 2.65
N MET A 65 -6.46 12.22 3.57
CA MET A 65 -6.39 13.39 4.47
C MET A 65 -6.54 13.04 5.95
N ASN A 66 -6.10 11.86 6.38
CA ASN A 66 -6.33 11.26 7.69
C ASN A 66 -5.29 11.65 8.74
N LEU A 67 -4.00 11.59 8.38
CA LEU A 67 -2.90 11.89 9.29
C LEU A 67 -3.02 13.32 9.84
N ASP A 68 -2.93 13.46 11.18
CA ASP A 68 -2.95 14.77 11.84
C ASP A 68 -1.59 15.48 11.67
N PRO A 69 -1.50 16.53 10.82
CA PRO A 69 -0.24 17.19 10.52
C PRO A 69 0.40 17.87 11.74
N ALA A 70 -0.40 18.24 12.75
CA ALA A 70 0.09 18.93 13.94
C ALA A 70 0.86 18.01 14.89
N THR A 71 0.69 16.68 14.74
CA THR A 71 1.33 15.68 15.59
C THR A 71 2.59 15.06 14.97
N LEU A 72 2.76 15.21 13.66
CA LEU A 72 3.90 14.63 12.94
C LEU A 72 5.23 15.32 13.33
N PRO A 73 6.37 14.59 13.28
CA PRO A 73 7.67 15.16 13.58
C PRO A 73 8.02 16.32 12.65
N ARG A 74 8.73 17.32 13.17
CA ARG A 74 9.14 18.50 12.39
C ARG A 74 10.12 18.12 11.28
N GLY A 75 10.13 18.89 10.19
CA GLY A 75 11.11 18.74 9.11
C GLY A 75 10.80 17.61 8.14
N ILE A 76 9.53 17.22 8.04
CA ILE A 76 9.02 16.33 7.01
C ILE A 76 8.12 17.10 6.04
N GLU A 77 7.93 16.55 4.85
CA GLU A 77 6.87 16.97 3.93
C GLU A 77 5.70 15.97 4.01
N LEU A 78 4.46 16.47 4.05
CA LEU A 78 3.26 15.66 4.07
C LEU A 78 2.43 15.97 2.83
N ILE A 79 2.14 14.93 2.05
CA ILE A 79 1.22 14.97 0.90
C ILE A 79 -0.14 14.49 1.39
N ARG A 80 -1.12 15.39 1.34
CA ARG A 80 -2.52 15.14 1.68
C ARG A 80 -3.39 15.23 0.43
N GLY A 81 -4.43 14.43 0.38
CA GLY A 81 -5.33 14.32 -0.77
C GLY A 81 -4.73 13.54 -1.94
N TRP A 82 -5.53 13.36 -2.97
CA TRP A 82 -5.12 12.73 -4.22
C TRP A 82 -4.61 13.78 -5.21
N ASP A 83 -3.47 13.52 -5.85
CA ASP A 83 -2.96 14.37 -6.94
C ASP A 83 -3.63 14.05 -8.29
N SER A 84 -4.58 13.11 -8.27
CA SER A 84 -5.33 12.61 -9.42
C SER A 84 -4.41 12.10 -10.54
N SER A 85 -3.31 11.45 -10.15
CA SER A 85 -2.39 10.75 -11.04
C SER A 85 -2.45 9.23 -10.85
N PRO A 86 -1.98 8.44 -11.83
CA PRO A 86 -1.87 6.98 -11.69
C PRO A 86 -0.96 6.50 -10.56
N ALA A 87 -0.15 7.38 -9.97
CA ALA A 87 0.70 7.05 -8.84
C ALA A 87 -0.10 6.89 -7.54
N GLU A 88 -1.28 7.51 -7.42
CA GLU A 88 -2.21 7.39 -6.27
C GLU A 88 -1.49 7.45 -4.90
N MET A 89 -1.39 6.32 -4.19
CA MET A 89 -0.76 6.21 -2.86
C MET A 89 0.76 6.47 -2.89
N MET A 90 1.33 6.59 -4.08
CA MET A 90 2.73 6.91 -4.35
C MET A 90 2.91 8.28 -5.02
N ALA A 91 1.85 9.10 -5.08
CA ALA A 91 1.90 10.47 -5.61
C ALA A 91 3.10 11.28 -5.07
N GLY A 92 3.87 11.90 -5.97
CA GLY A 92 5.05 12.69 -5.61
C GLY A 92 6.34 11.90 -5.41
N ILE A 93 6.36 10.57 -5.58
CA ILE A 93 7.61 9.80 -5.68
C ILE A 93 8.31 10.07 -7.01
N ASP A 94 9.64 10.12 -6.99
CA ASP A 94 10.49 10.24 -8.18
C ASP A 94 11.87 9.60 -7.93
N GLY A 95 12.75 9.63 -8.93
CA GLY A 95 14.10 9.06 -8.82
C GLY A 95 15.07 9.82 -7.90
N SER A 96 14.62 10.87 -7.19
CA SER A 96 15.43 11.58 -6.19
C SER A 96 15.37 10.93 -4.80
N TYR A 97 14.43 10.00 -4.56
CA TYR A 97 14.34 9.25 -3.31
C TYR A 97 15.30 8.05 -3.31
N ASP A 98 15.94 7.79 -2.17
CA ASP A 98 16.80 6.63 -2.01
C ASP A 98 15.97 5.35 -1.82
N PHE A 99 14.87 5.44 -1.06
CA PHE A 99 14.06 4.29 -0.66
C PHE A 99 12.58 4.65 -0.44
N ALA A 100 11.73 3.63 -0.60
CA ALA A 100 10.32 3.67 -0.21
C ALA A 100 10.03 2.78 1.02
N ILE A 101 9.11 3.24 1.84
CA ILE A 101 8.60 2.56 3.04
C ILE A 101 7.07 2.54 3.01
N HIS A 102 6.48 1.45 3.48
CA HIS A 102 5.04 1.19 3.44
C HIS A 102 4.53 0.90 4.85
N ILE A 103 3.61 1.70 5.37
CA ILE A 103 3.10 1.58 6.74
C ILE A 103 1.61 1.28 6.71
N GLY A 104 1.17 0.30 7.50
CA GLY A 104 -0.25 -0.02 7.67
C GLY A 104 -0.90 -0.72 6.47
N TYR A 105 -0.12 -1.44 5.66
CA TYR A 105 -0.63 -2.12 4.46
C TYR A 105 -1.36 -3.43 4.77
N HIS A 106 -2.30 -3.80 3.91
CA HIS A 106 -3.14 -4.99 4.10
C HIS A 106 -3.11 -5.96 2.92
N SER A 107 -3.55 -7.19 3.20
CA SER A 107 -3.66 -8.29 2.25
C SER A 107 -4.71 -8.00 1.16
N PRO A 108 -4.50 -8.53 -0.06
CA PRO A 108 -5.33 -8.24 -1.22
C PRO A 108 -6.74 -8.83 -1.15
N ALA A 109 -7.65 -8.30 -1.96
CA ALA A 109 -8.99 -8.85 -2.17
C ALA A 109 -8.94 -10.33 -2.53
N GLY A 110 -9.79 -11.13 -1.90
CA GLY A 110 -9.85 -12.58 -2.08
C GLY A 110 -8.82 -13.34 -1.24
N SER A 111 -8.11 -12.65 -0.34
CA SER A 111 -7.29 -13.26 0.70
C SER A 111 -8.14 -13.68 1.90
N SER A 112 -7.65 -14.63 2.69
CA SER A 112 -8.27 -15.01 3.98
C SER A 112 -7.43 -14.58 5.20
N GLU A 113 -6.36 -13.80 4.96
CA GLU A 113 -5.36 -13.45 5.97
C GLU A 113 -5.76 -12.23 6.84
N THR A 114 -6.77 -11.46 6.41
CA THR A 114 -7.30 -10.29 7.12
C THR A 114 -8.80 -10.13 6.84
N PRO A 115 -9.62 -9.64 7.78
CA PRO A 115 -11.03 -9.33 7.53
C PRO A 115 -11.27 -8.07 6.69
N LEU A 116 -10.22 -7.28 6.43
CA LEU A 116 -10.25 -6.03 5.66
C LEU A 116 -9.64 -6.23 4.26
N ASP A 117 -9.75 -7.45 3.71
CA ASP A 117 -9.10 -7.79 2.46
C ASP A 117 -9.78 -7.06 1.30
N HIS A 118 -9.01 -6.22 0.61
CA HIS A 118 -9.49 -5.55 -0.58
C HIS A 118 -8.30 -5.13 -1.46
N THR A 119 -8.59 -4.50 -2.59
CA THR A 119 -7.57 -3.95 -3.49
C THR A 119 -8.17 -2.74 -4.18
N VAL A 120 -7.59 -1.57 -3.92
CA VAL A 120 -8.00 -0.24 -4.38
C VAL A 120 -9.30 0.22 -3.73
N GLU A 121 -10.40 -0.50 -3.91
CA GLU A 121 -11.70 -0.04 -3.43
C GLU A 121 -12.49 -1.20 -2.83
N HIS A 122 -13.07 -0.96 -1.65
CA HIS A 122 -13.78 -1.96 -0.88
C HIS A 122 -15.05 -2.39 -1.63
N GLY A 123 -15.17 -3.70 -1.84
CA GLY A 123 -16.35 -4.32 -2.45
C GLY A 123 -16.43 -4.22 -3.99
N TRP A 124 -15.44 -3.61 -4.65
CA TRP A 124 -15.41 -3.55 -6.12
C TRP A 124 -14.90 -4.85 -6.74
N TYR A 125 -13.91 -5.46 -6.12
CA TYR A 125 -13.24 -6.65 -6.63
C TYR A 125 -13.45 -7.84 -5.71
N SER A 126 -13.75 -9.00 -6.30
CA SER A 126 -13.62 -10.29 -5.62
C SER A 126 -12.15 -10.70 -5.52
N TRP A 127 -11.34 -10.33 -6.51
CA TRP A 127 -9.88 -10.40 -6.51
C TRP A 127 -9.31 -9.61 -7.68
N VAL A 128 -8.05 -9.20 -7.54
CA VAL A 128 -7.23 -8.69 -8.65
C VAL A 128 -6.00 -9.58 -8.75
N LYS A 129 -5.58 -9.94 -9.97
CA LYS A 129 -4.35 -10.69 -10.19
C LYS A 129 -3.40 -9.94 -11.09
N LEU A 130 -2.12 -9.94 -10.74
CA LEU A 130 -1.02 -9.43 -11.55
C LEU A 130 -0.09 -10.59 -11.86
N ASN A 131 0.09 -10.88 -13.15
CA ASN A 131 0.90 -12.00 -13.64
C ASN A 131 0.52 -13.35 -12.99
N GLY A 132 -0.79 -13.55 -12.76
CA GLY A 132 -1.34 -14.78 -12.19
C GLY A 132 -1.43 -14.83 -10.67
N GLU A 133 -0.78 -13.90 -9.96
CA GLU A 133 -0.75 -13.83 -8.50
C GLU A 133 -1.71 -12.77 -7.96
N LEU A 134 -2.31 -13.00 -6.78
CA LEU A 134 -3.17 -12.00 -6.14
C LEU A 134 -2.40 -10.69 -5.90
N ALA A 135 -2.93 -9.60 -6.46
CA ALA A 135 -2.35 -8.27 -6.37
C ALA A 135 -3.01 -7.47 -5.25
N SER A 136 -2.18 -6.82 -4.44
CA SER A 136 -2.57 -5.84 -3.43
C SER A 136 -2.24 -4.43 -3.93
N GLU A 137 -2.64 -3.40 -3.19
CA GLU A 137 -2.12 -2.05 -3.43
C GLU A 137 -0.60 -2.01 -3.34
N TYR A 138 0.00 -2.74 -2.39
CA TYR A 138 1.46 -2.86 -2.33
C TYR A 138 2.06 -3.39 -3.64
N SER A 139 1.38 -4.30 -4.35
CA SER A 139 1.86 -4.81 -5.63
C SER A 139 2.00 -3.71 -6.68
N PHE A 140 1.02 -2.80 -6.76
CA PHE A 140 1.05 -1.67 -7.68
C PHE A 140 1.99 -0.56 -7.21
N ASN A 141 2.01 -0.28 -5.91
CA ASN A 141 2.86 0.75 -5.31
C ASN A 141 4.34 0.38 -5.39
N TYR A 142 4.67 -0.90 -5.25
CA TYR A 142 6.02 -1.43 -5.51
C TYR A 142 6.45 -1.18 -6.95
N LEU A 143 5.58 -1.47 -7.94
CA LEU A 143 5.88 -1.20 -9.34
C LEU A 143 6.04 0.30 -9.61
N CYS A 144 5.18 1.14 -9.04
CA CYS A 144 5.29 2.60 -9.15
C CYS A 144 6.66 3.09 -8.64
N ALA A 145 7.07 2.66 -7.43
CA ALA A 145 8.38 3.01 -6.88
C ALA A 145 9.54 2.47 -7.76
N ALA A 146 9.42 1.24 -8.23
CA ALA A 146 10.44 0.60 -9.05
C ALA A 146 10.60 1.27 -10.43
N ASP A 147 9.52 1.77 -11.04
CA ASP A 147 9.54 2.53 -12.28
C ASP A 147 10.30 3.86 -12.12
N CYS A 148 10.28 4.44 -10.92
CA CYS A 148 11.10 5.59 -10.55
C CYS A 148 12.55 5.22 -10.16
N GLY A 149 12.92 3.94 -10.14
CA GLY A 149 14.22 3.48 -9.68
C GLY A 149 14.40 3.47 -8.16
N VAL A 150 13.30 3.54 -7.39
CA VAL A 150 13.29 3.62 -5.93
C VAL A 150 12.95 2.26 -5.30
N PRO A 151 13.89 1.59 -4.59
CA PRO A 151 13.61 0.33 -3.91
C PRO A 151 12.74 0.50 -2.64
N SER A 152 11.69 -0.32 -2.52
CA SER A 152 10.95 -0.51 -1.26
C SER A 152 11.73 -1.37 -0.27
N ILE A 153 12.05 -0.83 0.91
CA ILE A 153 12.94 -1.49 1.89
C ILE A 153 12.24 -1.95 3.17
N PHE A 154 11.07 -1.40 3.48
CA PHE A 154 10.32 -1.76 4.68
C PHE A 154 8.82 -1.77 4.43
N LEU A 155 8.13 -2.75 5.02
CA LEU A 155 6.66 -2.79 5.07
C LEU A 155 6.17 -3.21 6.48
N SER A 156 5.27 -2.43 7.07
CA SER A 156 4.43 -2.89 8.19
C SER A 156 2.98 -3.05 7.75
N GLY A 157 2.29 -4.01 8.36
CA GLY A 157 0.94 -4.37 7.96
C GLY A 157 0.45 -5.66 8.60
N ASP A 158 -0.61 -6.26 8.05
CA ASP A 158 -1.02 -7.59 8.49
C ASP A 158 0.00 -8.68 8.09
N ALA A 159 -0.01 -9.80 8.80
CA ALA A 159 0.94 -10.89 8.62
C ALA A 159 0.89 -11.53 7.23
N GLY A 160 -0.27 -11.57 6.56
CA GLY A 160 -0.41 -12.04 5.19
C GLY A 160 0.27 -11.11 4.21
N MET A 161 0.07 -9.79 4.38
CA MET A 161 0.71 -8.78 3.53
C MET A 161 2.23 -8.79 3.69
N CYS A 162 2.74 -8.92 4.93
CA CYS A 162 4.17 -9.05 5.17
C CYS A 162 4.79 -10.23 4.40
N LYS A 163 4.17 -11.42 4.44
CA LYS A 163 4.67 -12.59 3.68
C LYS A 163 4.66 -12.34 2.18
N ARG A 164 3.61 -11.71 1.64
CA ARG A 164 3.50 -11.39 0.21
C ARG A 164 4.53 -10.35 -0.21
N ALA A 165 4.80 -9.36 0.63
CA ALA A 165 5.80 -8.34 0.34
C ALA A 165 7.20 -8.95 0.15
N GLU A 166 7.56 -9.95 0.94
CA GLU A 166 8.83 -10.69 0.82
C GLU A 166 8.95 -11.48 -0.50
N LEU A 167 7.83 -11.92 -1.07
CA LEU A 167 7.80 -12.57 -2.39
C LEU A 167 7.94 -11.55 -3.53
N ILE A 168 7.31 -10.38 -3.38
CA ILE A 168 7.30 -9.30 -4.40
C ILE A 168 8.64 -8.56 -4.44
N SER A 169 9.20 -8.21 -3.28
CA SER A 169 10.43 -7.45 -3.12
C SER A 169 11.46 -8.25 -2.31
N PRO A 170 12.26 -9.11 -2.96
CA PRO A 170 13.24 -9.94 -2.26
C PRO A 170 14.23 -9.11 -1.42
N GLY A 171 14.28 -9.38 -0.12
CA GLY A 171 15.15 -8.68 0.82
C GLY A 171 14.51 -7.47 1.49
N ILE A 172 13.24 -7.16 1.21
CA ILE A 172 12.46 -6.22 2.02
C ILE A 172 12.40 -6.69 3.47
N VAL A 173 12.45 -5.74 4.39
CA VAL A 173 12.22 -6.02 5.81
C VAL A 173 10.74 -5.83 6.12
N THR A 174 10.11 -6.80 6.75
CA THR A 174 8.69 -6.71 7.13
C THR A 174 8.49 -6.72 8.65
N PHE A 175 7.36 -6.15 9.09
CA PHE A 175 6.89 -6.26 10.47
C PHE A 175 5.36 -6.41 10.51
N ALA A 176 4.90 -7.60 10.92
CA ALA A 176 3.47 -7.86 11.08
C ALA A 176 2.94 -7.20 12.36
N THR A 177 2.04 -6.24 12.23
CA THR A 177 1.37 -5.54 13.34
C THR A 177 0.25 -6.41 13.94
N LYS A 178 -0.41 -7.20 13.08
CA LYS A 178 -1.52 -8.07 13.42
C LYS A 178 -1.61 -9.29 12.50
N LYS A 179 -2.51 -10.21 12.83
CA LYS A 179 -2.89 -11.36 12.00
C LYS A 179 -4.40 -11.52 12.00
N GLY A 180 -5.03 -11.76 10.85
CA GLY A 180 -6.44 -12.14 10.77
C GLY A 180 -6.68 -13.65 10.89
N VAL A 181 -7.83 -14.04 11.43
CA VAL A 181 -8.47 -15.36 11.21
C VAL A 181 -9.97 -15.15 11.19
N GLY A 182 -10.60 -15.49 10.06
CA GLY A 182 -12.00 -15.18 9.82
C GLY A 182 -12.24 -13.68 9.95
N SER A 183 -13.30 -13.29 10.65
CA SER A 183 -13.66 -11.89 10.87
C SER A 183 -12.94 -11.22 12.05
N ALA A 184 -11.91 -11.85 12.63
CA ALA A 184 -11.20 -11.36 13.81
C ALA A 184 -9.72 -11.12 13.53
N THR A 185 -9.10 -10.27 14.35
CA THR A 185 -7.66 -9.99 14.32
C THR A 185 -7.02 -10.29 15.69
N TRP A 186 -5.79 -10.81 15.68
CA TRP A 186 -4.89 -10.79 16.84
C TRP A 186 -3.87 -9.68 16.64
N ASN A 187 -3.91 -8.70 17.52
CA ASN A 187 -3.13 -7.48 17.42
C ASN A 187 -1.97 -7.51 18.40
N LYS A 188 -0.84 -6.94 17.99
CA LYS A 188 0.26 -6.65 18.92
C LYS A 188 -0.08 -5.41 19.75
N HIS A 189 0.52 -5.30 20.92
CA HIS A 189 0.40 -4.07 21.70
C HIS A 189 0.98 -2.89 20.90
N PRO A 190 0.34 -1.71 20.87
CA PRO A 190 0.83 -0.56 20.10
C PRO A 190 2.30 -0.20 20.34
N GLU A 191 2.74 -0.15 21.60
CA GLU A 191 4.17 0.09 21.91
C GLU A 191 5.12 -0.96 21.31
N ASP A 192 4.73 -2.24 21.26
CA ASP A 192 5.53 -3.28 20.60
C ASP A 192 5.60 -3.06 19.08
N VAL A 193 4.55 -2.48 18.50
CA VAL A 193 4.48 -2.15 17.08
C VAL A 193 5.40 -0.98 16.75
N TYR A 194 5.38 0.09 17.53
CA TYR A 194 6.26 1.25 17.31
C TYR A 194 7.73 0.86 17.42
N ASP A 195 8.07 0.08 18.45
CA ASP A 195 9.40 -0.51 18.63
C ASP A 195 9.80 -1.40 17.46
N GLY A 196 8.86 -2.23 16.98
CA GLY A 196 9.03 -3.14 15.85
C GLY A 196 9.32 -2.41 14.55
N ILE A 197 8.55 -1.36 14.24
CA ILE A 197 8.73 -0.48 13.08
C ILE A 197 10.11 0.19 13.15
N LYS A 198 10.46 0.83 14.28
CA LYS A 198 11.76 1.49 14.47
C LYS A 198 12.94 0.53 14.27
N LYS A 199 12.89 -0.66 14.88
CA LYS A 199 13.93 -1.69 14.75
C LYS A 199 13.98 -2.25 13.33
N GLY A 200 12.82 -2.44 12.69
CA GLY A 200 12.67 -2.93 11.33
C GLY A 200 13.29 -1.99 10.30
N ILE A 201 12.96 -0.70 10.36
CA ILE A 201 13.53 0.34 9.48
C ILE A 201 15.03 0.46 9.69
N LYS A 202 15.52 0.48 10.94
CA LYS A 202 16.96 0.47 11.22
C LYS A 202 17.67 -0.72 10.58
N ARG A 203 17.07 -1.92 10.64
CA ARG A 203 17.60 -3.13 9.98
C ARG A 203 17.57 -3.00 8.46
N ALA A 204 16.49 -2.47 7.91
CA ALA A 204 16.34 -2.23 6.47
C ALA A 204 17.45 -1.28 5.97
N LEU A 205 17.73 -0.20 6.68
CA LEU A 205 18.75 0.78 6.28
C LEU A 205 20.19 0.25 6.39
N LEU A 206 20.46 -0.74 7.25
CA LEU A 206 21.78 -1.38 7.33
C LEU A 206 22.07 -2.29 6.13
N LYS A 207 21.03 -2.92 5.58
CA LYS A 207 21.13 -3.79 4.40
C LYS A 207 19.88 -3.60 3.54
N PRO A 208 19.80 -2.49 2.79
CA PRO A 208 18.60 -2.16 2.05
C PRO A 208 18.32 -3.21 0.98
N ALA A 209 17.03 -3.49 0.79
CA ALA A 209 16.57 -4.22 -0.38
C ALA A 209 17.02 -3.48 -1.64
N LYS A 210 17.25 -4.24 -2.70
CA LYS A 210 17.59 -3.70 -4.01
C LYS A 210 16.44 -3.97 -4.95
N LEU A 211 16.27 -3.11 -5.95
CA LEU A 211 15.35 -3.43 -7.03
C LEU A 211 15.77 -4.73 -7.70
N GLY A 212 14.84 -5.68 -7.72
CA GLY A 212 14.97 -6.90 -8.50
C GLY A 212 14.74 -6.64 -9.99
N PRO A 213 14.99 -7.62 -10.86
CA PRO A 213 14.57 -7.53 -12.25
C PRO A 213 13.04 -7.40 -12.32
N LEU A 214 12.57 -6.42 -13.09
CA LEU A 214 11.16 -6.23 -13.36
C LEU A 214 10.70 -7.17 -14.49
N PRO A 215 9.43 -7.62 -14.47
CA PRO A 215 8.86 -8.39 -15.58
C PRO A 215 8.95 -7.64 -16.92
N GLU A 216 9.15 -8.37 -18.01
CA GLU A 216 9.09 -7.82 -19.37
C GLU A 216 7.66 -7.48 -19.80
N SER A 217 6.66 -8.08 -19.16
CA SER A 217 5.25 -7.81 -19.41
C SER A 217 4.39 -7.96 -18.15
N TYR A 218 3.27 -7.26 -18.16
CA TYR A 218 2.28 -7.20 -17.10
C TYR A 218 0.91 -7.59 -17.65
N THR A 219 0.34 -8.65 -17.09
CA THR A 219 -1.06 -9.04 -17.30
C THR A 219 -1.79 -8.81 -16.00
N VAL A 220 -2.76 -7.91 -16.00
CA VAL A 220 -3.68 -7.72 -14.88
C VAL A 220 -5.05 -8.28 -15.21
N GLU A 221 -5.63 -9.01 -14.27
CA GLU A 221 -6.99 -9.53 -14.35
C GLU A 221 -7.79 -9.00 -13.16
N PHE A 222 -8.85 -8.26 -13.46
CA PHE A 222 -9.77 -7.71 -12.48
C PHE A 222 -11.02 -8.58 -12.43
N CYS A 223 -11.25 -9.29 -11.34
CA CYS A 223 -12.52 -9.96 -11.08
C CYS A 223 -13.42 -9.05 -10.24
N PHE A 224 -14.37 -8.40 -10.89
CA PHE A 224 -15.28 -7.47 -10.25
C PHE A 224 -16.37 -8.22 -9.46
N ALA A 225 -16.78 -7.66 -8.32
CA ALA A 225 -17.94 -8.15 -7.59
C ALA A 225 -19.25 -7.97 -8.40
N SER A 226 -19.30 -6.98 -9.29
CA SER A 226 -20.44 -6.64 -10.14
C SER A 226 -20.12 -6.81 -11.63
N ALA A 227 -20.99 -7.54 -12.36
CA ALA A 227 -20.91 -7.65 -13.81
C ALA A 227 -21.08 -6.29 -14.53
N GLY A 228 -21.83 -5.37 -13.92
CA GLY A 228 -21.97 -4.01 -14.46
C GLY A 228 -20.66 -3.24 -14.46
N ARG A 229 -19.87 -3.35 -13.37
CA ARG A 229 -18.54 -2.74 -13.26
C ARG A 229 -17.56 -3.37 -14.25
N ALA A 230 -17.55 -4.70 -14.36
CA ALA A 230 -16.73 -5.41 -15.36
C ALA A 230 -17.06 -4.95 -16.78
N ARG A 231 -18.35 -4.84 -17.12
CA ARG A 231 -18.78 -4.33 -18.43
C ARG A 231 -18.30 -2.90 -18.67
N ALA A 232 -18.36 -2.02 -17.67
CA ALA A 232 -17.87 -0.65 -17.81
C ALA A 232 -16.36 -0.60 -18.03
N ALA A 233 -15.58 -1.33 -17.24
CA ALA A 233 -14.13 -1.41 -17.35
C ALA A 233 -13.66 -2.01 -18.69
N ALA A 234 -14.41 -2.95 -19.29
CA ALA A 234 -14.09 -3.54 -20.59
C ALA A 234 -14.12 -2.54 -21.76
N PHE A 235 -14.63 -1.31 -21.58
CA PHE A 235 -14.54 -0.25 -22.59
C PHE A 235 -13.21 0.50 -22.56
N TYR A 236 -12.35 0.28 -21.55
CA TYR A 236 -11.02 0.87 -21.54
C TYR A 236 -10.20 0.36 -22.74
N PRO A 237 -9.50 1.23 -23.50
CA PRO A 237 -8.73 0.81 -24.67
C PRO A 237 -7.70 -0.29 -24.35
N GLY A 238 -7.80 -1.42 -25.05
CA GLY A 238 -6.92 -2.58 -24.87
C GLY A 238 -7.35 -3.53 -23.75
N ALA A 239 -8.43 -3.23 -23.01
CA ALA A 239 -9.04 -4.18 -22.09
C ALA A 239 -9.82 -5.28 -22.84
N GLU A 240 -9.76 -6.49 -22.34
CA GLU A 240 -10.45 -7.67 -22.86
C GLU A 240 -11.44 -8.19 -21.80
N ALA A 241 -12.72 -8.31 -22.16
CA ALA A 241 -13.69 -9.04 -21.34
C ALA A 241 -13.46 -10.54 -21.52
N VAL A 242 -12.85 -11.19 -20.52
CA VAL A 242 -12.50 -12.62 -20.58
C VAL A 242 -13.55 -13.51 -19.92
N ASP A 243 -14.43 -12.92 -19.10
CA ASP A 243 -15.61 -13.55 -18.51
C ASP A 243 -16.65 -12.46 -18.14
N GLU A 244 -17.84 -12.83 -17.67
CA GLU A 244 -18.94 -11.93 -17.27
C GLU A 244 -18.52 -10.90 -16.19
N ARG A 245 -17.53 -11.27 -15.36
CA ARG A 245 -17.02 -10.44 -14.27
C ARG A 245 -15.52 -10.22 -14.32
N ILE A 246 -14.84 -10.66 -15.38
CA ILE A 246 -13.38 -10.60 -15.46
C ILE A 246 -12.95 -9.77 -16.66
N VAL A 247 -12.16 -8.74 -16.39
CA VAL A 247 -11.52 -7.91 -17.41
C VAL A 247 -10.02 -8.09 -17.30
N ARG A 248 -9.37 -8.37 -18.43
CA ARG A 248 -7.92 -8.49 -18.55
C ARG A 248 -7.34 -7.28 -19.26
N TYR A 249 -6.18 -6.83 -18.83
CA TYR A 249 -5.36 -5.85 -19.54
C TYR A 249 -3.91 -6.31 -19.58
N GLN A 250 -3.24 -6.08 -20.73
CA GLN A 250 -1.85 -6.45 -20.95
C GLN A 250 -1.04 -5.28 -21.47
N THR A 251 0.16 -5.10 -20.92
CA THR A 251 1.13 -4.07 -21.34
C THR A 251 2.55 -4.49 -20.97
N ASP A 252 3.55 -3.88 -21.60
CA ASP A 252 4.97 -3.98 -21.23
C ASP A 252 5.47 -2.77 -20.42
N ARG A 253 4.60 -1.78 -20.15
CA ARG A 253 4.94 -0.57 -19.39
C ARG A 253 4.17 -0.47 -18.08
N ILE A 254 4.90 -0.26 -16.98
CA ILE A 254 4.32 -0.05 -15.65
C ILE A 254 3.35 1.13 -15.66
N GLN A 255 3.71 2.25 -16.29
CA GLN A 255 2.85 3.44 -16.35
C GLN A 255 1.50 3.15 -17.00
N ASP A 256 1.47 2.39 -18.11
CA ASP A 256 0.21 2.04 -18.77
C ASP A 256 -0.64 1.11 -17.90
N LEU A 257 0.00 0.19 -17.15
CA LEU A 257 -0.68 -0.67 -16.18
C LEU A 257 -1.35 0.16 -15.08
N LEU A 258 -0.63 1.14 -14.51
CA LEU A 258 -1.15 2.00 -13.45
C LEU A 258 -2.27 2.90 -13.95
N VAL A 259 -2.15 3.47 -15.16
CA VAL A 259 -3.22 4.24 -15.82
C VAL A 259 -4.46 3.37 -16.03
N ALA A 260 -4.27 2.16 -16.56
CA ALA A 260 -5.36 1.23 -16.80
C ALA A 260 -6.05 0.84 -15.50
N LYS A 261 -5.29 0.59 -14.42
CA LYS A 261 -5.81 0.34 -13.07
C LYS A 261 -6.68 1.52 -12.63
N MET A 262 -6.12 2.73 -12.56
CA MET A 262 -6.81 3.96 -12.13
C MET A 262 -8.16 4.13 -12.84
N PHE A 263 -8.19 4.06 -14.17
CA PHE A 263 -9.43 4.24 -14.94
C PHE A 263 -10.42 3.07 -14.82
N MET A 264 -9.96 1.84 -14.56
CA MET A 264 -10.85 0.69 -14.35
C MET A 264 -11.28 0.53 -12.89
N THR A 265 -10.73 1.33 -11.97
CA THR A 265 -11.05 1.39 -10.54
C THR A 265 -11.78 2.67 -10.11
N GLU A 266 -11.94 3.67 -10.99
CA GLU A 266 -12.60 4.95 -10.66
C GLU A 266 -13.86 5.27 -11.51
N ILE A 267 -14.57 4.25 -12.03
CA ILE A 267 -15.85 4.44 -12.76
C ILE A 267 -17.08 4.37 -11.83
#